data_AF-A0AAD4PU60-F1
#
_entry.id   AF-A0AAD4PU60-F1
#
_cell.length_a   1.000
_cell.length_b   1.000
_cell.length_c   1.000
_cell.angle_alpha   90.00
_cell.angle_beta   90.00
_cell.angle_gamma   90.00
#
_symmetry.space_group_name_H-M   'P 1'
#
loop_
_entity.id
_entity.type
_entity.pdbx_description
1 polymer ?
#
loop_
_entity_poly.entity_id
_entity_poly.type
_entity_poly.pdbx_seq_one_letter_code
_entity_poly.pdbx_strand_id
1 'polypeptide(L)'
;MALSTALFYYLPAATICFALAKCIYNVLFHPLHHYPGPLLARATRLYHIWYDLSGIQHLKQKQWHDTYGPVVRVAPDELSYNTAQACIDICVYQGHRTQDRPASFEKDGGFFATESNVSHTVVANDADHRGFRRLQAYAFSQKALLAQQDVLGVHLDEFIRQLRQRAASSSHSQEKEEEGKEEGVVDLVQWLNFLTFDTIGDLAFGSPVGCLRKDHRSRYIDVVFSLVKISNHFRAARRFPSPLQQILMIAVIPWGLKDDYHFQIKFSEETDRTDLYLSFPSRRKKKF
;
A
#
# COMPACT_ATOMS: atom_id res chain seq x y z
N MET A 1 34.22 22.38 27.72
CA MET A 1 34.07 22.61 26.26
C MET A 1 34.81 21.58 25.40
N ALA A 2 36.08 21.21 25.69
CA ALA A 2 36.83 20.23 24.90
C ALA A 2 36.25 18.79 24.87
N LEU A 3 35.59 18.35 25.94
CA LEU A 3 34.89 17.05 25.97
C LEU A 3 33.68 17.00 25.01
N SER A 4 33.02 18.14 24.78
CA SER A 4 31.86 18.24 23.87
C SER A 4 32.27 18.18 22.41
N THR A 5 33.39 18.83 22.05
CA THR A 5 33.91 18.82 20.67
C THR A 5 34.49 17.46 20.29
N ALA A 6 35.19 16.79 21.20
CA ALA A 6 35.66 15.42 21.01
C ALA A 6 34.50 14.44 20.76
N LEU A 7 33.45 14.49 21.60
CA LEU A 7 32.28 13.61 21.45
C LEU A 7 31.61 13.75 20.07
N PHE A 8 31.59 14.97 19.53
CA PHE A 8 31.01 15.27 18.23
C PHE A 8 31.73 14.59 17.05
N TYR A 9 33.04 14.32 17.15
CA TYR A 9 33.80 13.60 16.11
C TYR A 9 33.85 12.09 16.35
N TYR A 10 33.95 11.65 17.60
CA TYR A 10 34.04 10.22 17.93
C TYR A 10 32.72 9.47 17.67
N LEU A 11 31.57 10.09 17.88
CA LEU A 11 30.25 9.45 17.67
C LEU A 11 29.99 9.09 16.19
N PRO A 12 30.17 10.01 15.21
CA PRO A 12 30.06 9.66 13.79
C PRO A 12 31.08 8.60 13.37
N ALA A 13 32.34 8.73 13.81
CA ALA A 13 33.40 7.78 13.47
C ALA A 13 33.08 6.37 13.99
N ALA A 14 32.66 6.24 15.26
CA ALA A 14 32.24 4.98 15.85
C ALA A 14 31.02 4.38 15.12
N THR A 15 30.06 5.22 14.71
CA THR A 15 28.87 4.78 13.95
C THR A 15 29.25 4.23 12.58
N ILE A 16 30.16 4.90 11.86
CA ILE A 16 30.68 4.44 10.57
C ILE A 16 31.44 3.12 10.74
N CYS A 17 32.34 3.03 11.73
CA CYS A 17 33.07 1.79 12.02
C CYS A 17 32.12 0.63 12.36
N PHE A 18 31.11 0.86 13.20
CA PHE A 18 30.10 -0.14 13.51
C PHE A 18 29.30 -0.57 12.28
N ALA A 19 28.87 0.37 11.43
CA ALA A 19 28.14 0.06 10.21
C ALA A 19 28.98 -0.78 9.24
N LEU A 20 30.27 -0.46 9.07
CA LEU A 20 31.21 -1.23 8.24
C LEU A 20 31.43 -2.64 8.80
N ALA A 21 31.69 -2.75 10.11
CA ALA A 21 31.84 -4.05 10.78
C ALA A 21 30.59 -4.91 10.62
N LYS A 22 29.39 -4.33 10.76
CA LYS A 22 28.11 -5.01 10.54
C LYS A 22 27.94 -5.46 9.08
N CYS A 23 28.33 -4.64 8.10
CA CYS A 23 28.29 -5.03 6.69
C CYS A 23 29.20 -6.24 6.40
N ILE A 24 30.43 -6.22 6.94
CA ILE A 24 31.39 -7.33 6.80
C ILE A 24 30.82 -8.59 7.46
N TYR A 25 30.28 -8.48 8.68
CA TYR A 25 29.61 -9.57 9.37
C TYR A 25 28.46 -10.15 8.55
N ASN A 26 27.60 -9.30 8.01
CA ASN A 26 26.43 -9.71 7.24
C ASN A 26 26.80 -10.49 5.97
N VAL A 27 27.89 -10.12 5.31
CA VAL A 27 28.35 -10.76 4.07
C VAL A 27 29.06 -12.08 4.36
N LEU A 28 29.91 -12.13 5.39
CA LEU A 28 30.84 -13.25 5.62
C LEU A 28 30.38 -14.24 6.70
N PHE A 29 29.75 -13.78 7.78
CA PHE A 29 29.52 -14.59 8.99
C PHE A 29 28.04 -14.78 9.34
N HIS A 30 27.13 -14.01 8.73
CA HIS A 30 25.70 -14.15 8.98
C HIS A 30 25.21 -15.58 8.65
N PRO A 31 24.26 -16.17 9.38
CA PRO A 31 23.76 -17.51 9.09
C PRO A 31 23.30 -17.71 7.64
N LEU A 32 22.79 -16.65 7.01
CA LEU A 32 22.35 -16.62 5.62
C LEU A 32 23.47 -16.29 4.59
N HIS A 33 24.75 -16.30 4.95
CA HIS A 33 25.85 -15.92 4.05
C HIS A 33 26.02 -16.84 2.83
N HIS A 34 25.58 -18.09 2.93
CA HIS A 34 25.63 -19.07 1.83
C HIS A 34 24.61 -18.77 0.72
N TYR A 35 23.57 -17.98 0.99
CA TYR A 35 22.54 -17.67 0.00
C TYR A 35 23.03 -16.62 -0.99
N PRO A 36 22.80 -16.82 -2.31
CA PRO A 36 23.25 -15.90 -3.33
C PRO A 36 22.40 -14.62 -3.34
N GLY A 37 22.95 -13.53 -3.85
CA GLY A 37 22.26 -12.25 -3.96
C GLY A 37 23.24 -11.10 -4.18
N PRO A 38 22.75 -9.91 -4.55
CA PRO A 38 23.58 -8.73 -4.73
C PRO A 38 24.42 -8.44 -3.47
N LEU A 39 25.70 -8.11 -3.64
CA LEU A 39 26.61 -7.89 -2.50
C LEU A 39 26.09 -6.80 -1.55
N LEU A 40 25.54 -5.72 -2.09
CA LEU A 40 24.95 -4.64 -1.28
C LEU A 40 23.68 -5.09 -0.54
N ALA A 41 22.84 -5.94 -1.15
CA ALA A 41 21.65 -6.51 -0.50
C ALA A 41 22.04 -7.42 0.67
N ARG A 42 23.13 -8.20 0.51
CA ARG A 42 23.67 -9.06 1.57
C ARG A 42 24.30 -8.25 2.70
N ALA A 43 24.92 -7.11 2.40
CA ALA A 43 25.62 -6.28 3.37
C ALA A 43 24.67 -5.41 4.20
N THR A 44 23.70 -4.75 3.56
CA THR A 44 22.85 -3.75 4.21
C THR A 44 21.44 -3.71 3.62
N ARG A 45 20.46 -3.45 4.48
CA ARG A 45 19.05 -3.27 4.10
C ARG A 45 18.79 -1.98 3.32
N LEU A 46 19.73 -1.02 3.38
CA LEU A 46 19.65 0.24 2.62
C LEU A 46 19.50 0.01 1.11
N TYR A 47 20.13 -1.04 0.59
CA TYR A 47 20.03 -1.37 -0.83
C TYR A 47 18.60 -1.74 -1.25
N HIS A 48 17.91 -2.55 -0.42
CA HIS A 48 16.51 -2.89 -0.64
C HIS A 48 15.61 -1.67 -0.52
N ILE A 49 15.80 -0.87 0.54
CA ILE A 49 15.00 0.34 0.79
C ILE A 49 15.14 1.34 -0.37
N TRP A 50 16.33 1.48 -0.95
CA TRP A 50 16.53 2.38 -2.08
C TRP A 50 15.63 2.04 -3.28
N TYR A 51 15.54 0.77 -3.66
CA TYR A 51 14.69 0.33 -4.76
C TYR A 51 13.20 0.33 -4.43
N ASP A 52 12.87 0.04 -3.18
CA ASP A 52 11.50 0.10 -2.66
C ASP A 52 10.95 1.53 -2.75
N LEU A 53 11.74 2.51 -2.30
CA LEU A 53 11.40 3.93 -2.41
C LEU A 53 11.45 4.46 -3.85
N SER A 54 12.27 3.87 -4.72
CA SER A 54 12.33 4.22 -6.15
C SER A 54 11.16 3.62 -6.96
N GLY A 55 10.35 2.73 -6.38
CA GLY A 55 9.20 2.11 -7.04
C GLY A 55 9.54 1.00 -8.06
N ILE A 56 10.81 0.62 -8.18
CA ILE A 56 11.29 -0.38 -9.16
C ILE A 56 11.72 -1.70 -8.51
N GLN A 57 11.41 -1.90 -7.22
CA GLN A 57 11.76 -3.10 -6.46
C GLN A 57 11.32 -4.40 -7.14
N HIS A 58 10.12 -4.44 -7.70
CA HIS A 58 9.59 -5.62 -8.40
C HIS A 58 10.43 -6.01 -9.63
N LEU A 59 10.91 -5.02 -10.40
CA LEU A 59 11.80 -5.25 -11.55
C LEU A 59 13.16 -5.78 -11.10
N LYS A 60 13.70 -5.23 -10.00
CA LYS A 60 14.96 -5.69 -9.44
C LYS A 60 14.87 -7.09 -8.85
N GLN A 61 13.78 -7.41 -8.18
CA GLN A 61 13.53 -8.75 -7.67
C GLN A 61 13.51 -9.78 -8.80
N LYS A 62 12.84 -9.47 -9.92
CA LYS A 62 12.91 -10.31 -11.13
C LYS A 62 14.35 -10.46 -11.61
N GLN A 63 15.08 -9.34 -11.81
CA GLN A 63 16.47 -9.36 -12.26
C GLN A 63 17.37 -10.22 -11.36
N TRP A 64 17.21 -10.12 -10.04
CA TRP A 64 17.99 -10.91 -9.10
C TRP A 64 17.64 -12.38 -9.18
N HIS A 65 16.37 -12.74 -9.31
CA HIS A 65 15.97 -14.14 -9.51
C HIS A 65 16.47 -14.71 -10.85
N ASP A 66 16.47 -13.90 -11.91
CA ASP A 66 17.03 -14.30 -13.21
C ASP A 66 18.55 -14.57 -13.11
N THR A 67 19.26 -13.84 -12.23
CA THR A 67 20.72 -13.91 -12.10
C THR A 67 21.21 -14.95 -11.07
N TYR A 68 20.58 -14.97 -9.90
CA TYR A 68 21.01 -15.74 -8.72
C TYR A 68 20.17 -17.01 -8.51
N GLY A 69 19.07 -17.17 -9.25
CA GLY A 69 18.23 -18.34 -9.22
C GLY A 69 17.02 -18.23 -8.28
N PRO A 70 16.46 -19.37 -7.84
CA PRO A 70 15.14 -19.41 -7.22
C PRO A 70 15.07 -18.86 -5.79
N VAL A 71 16.19 -18.81 -5.08
CA VAL A 71 16.30 -18.30 -3.71
C VAL A 71 17.36 -17.21 -3.68
N VAL A 72 16.95 -16.00 -3.32
CA VAL A 72 17.82 -14.81 -3.36
C VAL A 72 17.80 -14.09 -2.04
N ARG A 73 18.97 -13.74 -1.51
CA ARG A 73 19.12 -12.88 -0.35
C ARG A 73 18.96 -11.42 -0.74
N VAL A 74 17.79 -10.85 -0.45
CA VAL A 74 17.38 -9.49 -0.84
C VAL A 74 17.62 -8.44 0.26
N ALA A 75 17.86 -8.89 1.49
CA ALA A 75 18.37 -8.09 2.60
C ALA A 75 19.25 -8.98 3.51
N PRO A 76 20.01 -8.45 4.48
CA PRO A 76 20.86 -9.26 5.34
C PRO A 76 20.09 -10.40 6.04
N ASP A 77 18.86 -10.15 6.44
CA ASP A 77 17.97 -11.02 7.19
C ASP A 77 16.76 -11.50 6.38
N GLU A 78 16.77 -11.35 5.05
CA GLU A 78 15.61 -11.64 4.21
C GLU A 78 15.97 -12.43 2.94
N LEU A 79 15.19 -13.50 2.72
CA LEU A 79 15.25 -14.33 1.53
C LEU A 79 13.98 -14.16 0.71
N SER A 80 14.15 -14.07 -0.60
CA SER A 80 13.08 -14.07 -1.58
C SER A 80 13.06 -15.40 -2.34
N TYR A 81 11.85 -15.91 -2.58
CA TYR A 81 11.60 -17.18 -3.25
C TYR A 81 10.66 -16.97 -4.42
N ASN A 82 10.88 -17.69 -5.53
CA ASN A 82 10.04 -17.59 -6.73
C ASN A 82 9.46 -18.93 -7.22
N THR A 83 9.52 -19.99 -6.41
CA THR A 83 9.03 -21.33 -6.80
C THR A 83 7.63 -21.62 -6.25
N ALA A 84 6.87 -22.45 -6.97
CA ALA A 84 5.54 -22.89 -6.53
C ALA A 84 5.61 -23.66 -5.20
N GLN A 85 6.64 -24.51 -5.03
CA GLN A 85 6.84 -25.26 -3.79
C GLN A 85 7.06 -24.32 -2.59
N ALA A 86 7.83 -23.24 -2.75
CA ALA A 86 8.02 -22.27 -1.67
C ALA A 86 6.70 -21.59 -1.29
N CYS A 87 5.85 -21.24 -2.25
CA CYS A 87 4.51 -20.72 -1.96
C CYS A 87 3.68 -21.72 -1.15
N ILE A 88 3.75 -23.00 -1.51
CA ILE A 88 3.07 -24.07 -0.80
C ILE A 88 3.62 -24.23 0.62
N ASP A 89 4.93 -24.30 0.81
CA ASP A 89 5.58 -24.51 2.12
C ASP A 89 5.45 -23.31 3.06
N ILE A 90 5.48 -22.09 2.53
CA ILE A 90 5.45 -20.83 3.28
C ILE A 90 4.01 -20.37 3.53
N CYS A 91 3.15 -20.42 2.51
CA CYS A 91 1.82 -19.81 2.54
C CYS A 91 0.66 -20.80 2.74
N VAL A 92 0.80 -22.08 2.36
CA VAL A 92 -0.31 -23.05 2.30
C VAL A 92 -0.21 -24.14 3.38
N TYR A 93 0.91 -24.86 3.48
CA TYR A 93 1.07 -26.01 4.37
C TYR A 93 1.09 -25.67 5.85
N GLN A 94 1.25 -24.39 6.21
CA GLN A 94 1.19 -23.98 7.62
C GLN A 94 -0.23 -24.04 8.20
N GLY A 95 -1.28 -24.20 7.39
CA GLY A 95 -2.67 -24.31 7.87
C GLY A 95 -2.99 -25.51 8.79
N HIS A 96 -2.08 -26.47 8.97
CA HIS A 96 -2.21 -27.53 9.98
C HIS A 96 -1.33 -27.21 11.18
N ARG A 97 -1.93 -26.58 12.20
CA ARG A 97 -1.29 -26.35 13.50
C ARG A 97 -0.79 -27.67 14.05
N THR A 98 0.53 -27.87 14.05
CA THR A 98 1.17 -28.95 14.79
C THR A 98 1.52 -28.44 16.18
N GLN A 99 1.86 -29.35 17.10
CA GLN A 99 2.28 -28.97 18.45
C GLN A 99 3.54 -28.08 18.42
N ASP A 100 4.37 -28.22 17.39
CA ASP A 100 5.69 -27.59 17.28
C ASP A 100 5.78 -26.45 16.26
N ARG A 101 4.71 -26.14 15.50
CA ARG A 101 4.72 -25.06 14.49
C ARG A 101 3.40 -24.28 14.48
N PRO A 102 3.46 -22.92 14.53
CA PRO A 102 2.28 -22.08 14.39
C PRO A 102 1.64 -22.24 13.01
N ALA A 103 0.35 -21.90 12.91
CA ALA A 103 -0.43 -22.12 11.70
C ALA A 103 -0.15 -21.11 10.57
N SER A 104 0.53 -20.01 10.89
CA SER A 104 0.96 -19.00 9.95
C SER A 104 2.18 -18.25 10.51
N PHE A 105 2.90 -17.55 9.63
CA PHE A 105 3.90 -16.57 10.05
C PHE A 105 3.23 -15.33 10.64
N GLU A 106 3.83 -14.82 11.72
CA GLU A 106 3.46 -13.50 12.25
C GLU A 106 3.65 -12.42 11.18
N LYS A 107 2.78 -11.42 11.21
CA LYS A 107 2.89 -10.26 10.33
C LYS A 107 4.18 -9.51 10.66
N ASP A 108 4.93 -9.12 9.64
CA ASP A 108 6.11 -8.26 9.81
C ASP A 108 5.70 -6.94 10.46
N GLY A 109 6.11 -6.72 11.71
CA GLY A 109 5.82 -5.49 12.45
C GLY A 109 6.36 -4.24 11.77
N GLY A 110 7.43 -4.31 10.98
CA GLY A 110 7.90 -3.16 10.20
C GLY A 110 6.99 -2.80 9.03
N PHE A 111 6.36 -3.80 8.41
CA PHE A 111 5.45 -3.63 7.27
C PHE A 111 4.03 -3.28 7.72
N PHE A 112 3.51 -4.01 8.71
CA PHE A 112 2.12 -3.97 9.16
C PHE A 112 1.93 -3.19 10.48
N ALA A 113 2.96 -2.51 11.00
CA ALA A 113 2.79 -1.69 12.21
C ALA A 113 1.65 -0.68 12.03
N THR A 114 0.77 -0.65 13.01
CA THR A 114 -0.23 0.39 13.16
C THR A 114 0.10 1.24 14.38
N GLU A 115 -0.16 2.54 14.28
CA GLU A 115 -0.06 3.46 15.42
C GLU A 115 -1.33 3.42 16.28
N SER A 116 -2.41 2.83 15.77
CA SER A 116 -3.66 2.67 16.49
C SER A 116 -3.67 1.35 17.28
N ASN A 117 -4.18 1.38 18.52
CA ASN A 117 -4.48 0.16 19.29
C ASN A 117 -5.67 -0.65 18.71
N VAL A 118 -6.19 -0.27 17.52
CA VAL A 118 -7.33 -0.92 16.87
C VAL A 118 -6.85 -1.98 15.89
N SER A 119 -7.14 -3.24 16.20
CA SER A 119 -6.88 -4.38 15.33
C SER A 119 -7.95 -4.47 14.23
N HIS A 120 -7.51 -4.77 13.01
CA HIS A 120 -8.36 -4.99 11.85
C HIS A 120 -7.78 -6.13 10.99
N THR A 121 -8.53 -6.65 10.03
CA THR A 121 -8.18 -7.86 9.26
C THR A 121 -6.77 -7.84 8.65
N VAL A 122 -6.22 -6.69 8.29
CA VAL A 122 -4.89 -6.62 7.68
C VAL A 122 -3.76 -6.85 8.69
N VAL A 123 -3.93 -6.39 9.94
CA VAL A 123 -2.88 -6.37 10.99
C VAL A 123 -3.13 -7.36 12.13
N ALA A 124 -4.32 -7.96 12.19
CA ALA A 124 -4.74 -8.87 13.26
C ALA A 124 -3.86 -10.13 13.33
N ASN A 125 -3.66 -10.65 14.54
CA ASN A 125 -3.07 -11.96 14.77
C ASN A 125 -3.99 -13.09 14.23
N ASP A 126 -3.49 -14.31 14.17
CA ASP A 126 -4.22 -15.47 13.64
C ASP A 126 -5.59 -15.73 14.29
N ALA A 127 -5.72 -15.51 15.60
CA ALA A 127 -6.95 -15.77 16.32
C ALA A 127 -8.03 -14.74 15.95
N ASP A 128 -7.67 -13.46 16.04
CA ASP A 128 -8.57 -12.34 15.75
C ASP A 128 -8.89 -12.26 14.25
N HIS A 129 -7.91 -12.56 13.40
CA HIS A 129 -8.06 -12.59 11.94
C HIS A 129 -9.18 -13.55 11.52
N ARG A 130 -9.27 -14.75 12.12
CA ARG A 130 -10.39 -15.69 11.85
C ARG A 130 -11.74 -15.08 12.21
N GLY A 131 -11.82 -14.38 13.34
CA GLY A 131 -13.03 -13.66 13.75
C GLY A 131 -13.46 -12.62 12.72
N PHE A 132 -12.55 -11.74 12.31
CA PHE A 132 -12.84 -10.71 11.31
C PHE A 132 -13.22 -11.31 9.96
N ARG A 133 -12.51 -12.34 9.49
CA ARG A 133 -12.82 -13.01 8.22
C ARG A 133 -14.20 -13.67 8.24
N ARG A 134 -14.60 -14.27 9.36
CA ARG A 134 -15.94 -14.86 9.51
C ARG A 134 -17.04 -13.80 9.40
N LEU A 135 -16.84 -12.61 9.95
CA LEU A 135 -17.80 -11.50 9.84
C LEU A 135 -17.90 -10.98 8.40
N GLN A 136 -16.78 -10.88 7.70
CA GLN A 136 -16.75 -10.43 6.29
C GLN A 136 -17.30 -11.47 5.31
N ALA A 137 -17.16 -12.77 5.60
CA ALA A 137 -17.55 -13.84 4.68
C ALA A 137 -19.00 -13.76 4.20
N TYR A 138 -19.91 -13.24 5.04
CA TYR A 138 -21.32 -13.05 4.66
C TYR A 138 -21.50 -12.07 3.48
N ALA A 139 -20.73 -10.98 3.46
CA ALA A 139 -20.76 -9.98 2.39
C ALA A 139 -20.21 -10.53 1.06
N PHE A 140 -19.40 -11.58 1.10
CA PHE A 140 -18.84 -12.26 -0.06
C PHE A 140 -19.55 -13.58 -0.40
N SER A 141 -20.71 -13.84 0.20
CA SER A 141 -21.53 -15.00 -0.17
C SER A 141 -22.11 -14.82 -1.58
N GLN A 142 -22.36 -15.92 -2.29
CA GLN A 142 -22.95 -15.87 -3.64
C GLN A 142 -24.26 -15.04 -3.67
N LYS A 143 -25.11 -15.22 -2.65
CA LYS A 143 -26.36 -14.45 -2.52
C LYS A 143 -26.10 -12.95 -2.38
N ALA A 144 -25.12 -12.56 -1.56
CA ALA A 144 -24.78 -11.15 -1.36
C ALA A 144 -24.15 -10.53 -2.63
N LEU A 145 -23.27 -11.27 -3.31
CA LEU A 145 -22.67 -10.82 -4.57
C LEU A 145 -23.73 -10.62 -5.66
N LEU A 146 -24.68 -11.53 -5.80
CA LEU A 146 -25.79 -11.38 -6.75
C LEU A 146 -26.67 -10.18 -6.41
N ALA A 147 -26.89 -9.90 -5.12
CA ALA A 147 -27.66 -8.72 -4.69
C ALA A 147 -26.94 -7.39 -4.99
N GLN A 148 -25.62 -7.40 -5.20
CA GLN A 148 -24.83 -6.22 -5.57
C GLN A 148 -24.73 -5.99 -7.08
N GLN A 149 -25.23 -6.94 -7.90
CA GLN A 149 -25.12 -6.87 -9.36
C GLN A 149 -25.73 -5.59 -9.94
N ASP A 150 -26.89 -5.17 -9.45
CA ASP A 150 -27.57 -3.98 -9.95
C ASP A 150 -26.75 -2.70 -9.69
N VAL A 151 -26.11 -2.61 -8.53
CA VAL A 151 -25.22 -1.48 -8.18
C VAL A 151 -24.01 -1.44 -9.12
N LEU A 152 -23.38 -2.59 -9.37
CA LEU A 152 -22.28 -2.69 -10.33
C LEU A 152 -22.72 -2.32 -11.74
N GLY A 153 -23.91 -2.78 -12.16
CA GLY A 153 -24.48 -2.48 -13.48
C GLY A 153 -24.63 -0.99 -13.72
N VAL A 154 -25.15 -0.23 -12.75
CA VAL A 154 -25.30 1.23 -12.86
C VAL A 154 -23.97 1.93 -13.14
N HIS A 155 -22.90 1.58 -12.43
CA HIS A 155 -21.58 2.20 -12.62
C HIS A 155 -20.92 1.76 -13.93
N LEU A 156 -21.09 0.49 -14.33
CA LEU A 156 -20.59 -0.02 -15.61
C LEU A 156 -21.29 0.62 -16.81
N ASP A 157 -22.61 0.76 -16.76
CA ASP A 157 -23.39 1.41 -17.80
C ASP A 157 -22.98 2.88 -17.94
N GLU A 158 -22.80 3.58 -16.82
CA GLU A 158 -22.31 4.96 -16.81
C GLU A 158 -20.90 5.08 -17.39
N PHE A 159 -19.98 4.17 -17.01
CA PHE A 159 -18.64 4.11 -17.58
C PHE A 159 -18.66 3.92 -19.11
N ILE A 160 -19.44 2.94 -19.61
CA ILE A 160 -19.57 2.68 -21.05
C ILE A 160 -20.19 3.88 -21.77
N ARG A 161 -21.23 4.49 -21.17
CA ARG A 161 -21.91 5.67 -21.73
C ARG A 161 -20.93 6.82 -21.92
N GLN A 162 -20.10 7.09 -20.91
CA GLN A 162 -19.11 8.17 -20.93
C GLN A 162 -18.00 7.93 -21.96
N LEU A 163 -17.53 6.68 -22.11
CA LEU A 163 -16.55 6.33 -23.14
C LEU A 163 -17.13 6.47 -24.55
N ARG A 164 -18.37 6.00 -24.77
CA ARG A 164 -19.07 6.13 -26.07
C ARG A 164 -19.26 7.60 -26.45
N GLN A 165 -19.65 8.44 -25.51
CA GLN A 165 -19.85 9.87 -25.76
C GLN A 165 -18.56 10.54 -26.26
N ARG A 166 -17.41 10.22 -25.65
CA ARG A 166 -16.10 10.78 -26.04
C ARG A 166 -15.61 10.24 -27.38
N ALA A 167 -15.85 8.96 -27.65
CA ALA A 167 -15.56 8.36 -28.95
C ALA A 167 -16.44 8.90 -30.08
N ALA A 168 -17.67 9.34 -29.79
CA ALA A 168 -18.55 9.97 -30.77
C ALA A 168 -18.20 11.45 -31.01
N SER A 169 -17.81 12.19 -29.97
CA SER A 169 -17.44 13.61 -30.08
C SER A 169 -16.21 13.84 -30.98
N SER A 170 -15.28 12.90 -31.09
CA SER A 170 -14.12 13.01 -32.00
C SER A 170 -14.44 12.95 -33.49
N SER A 171 -15.70 12.65 -33.86
CA SER A 171 -16.12 12.57 -35.26
C SER A 171 -16.76 13.86 -35.81
N HIS A 172 -16.90 14.92 -34.99
CA HIS A 172 -17.64 16.13 -35.37
C HIS A 172 -16.92 17.47 -35.15
N SER A 173 -15.71 17.47 -34.59
CA SER A 173 -14.94 18.68 -34.30
C SER A 173 -13.68 18.75 -35.16
N GLN A 174 -13.87 18.99 -36.46
CA GLN A 174 -12.94 19.85 -37.17
C GLN A 174 -13.14 21.27 -36.61
N GLU A 175 -12.06 21.96 -36.24
CA GLU A 175 -12.05 23.36 -35.77
C GLU A 175 -12.38 23.59 -34.28
N LYS A 176 -11.54 23.07 -33.38
CA LYS A 176 -11.07 23.83 -32.20
C LYS A 176 -9.91 23.09 -31.53
N GLU A 177 -8.71 23.36 -32.03
CA GLU A 177 -7.48 23.10 -31.31
C GLU A 177 -7.44 24.01 -30.06
N GLU A 178 -8.10 23.61 -28.98
CA GLU A 178 -7.64 24.01 -27.65
C GLU A 178 -6.37 23.22 -27.36
N GLU A 179 -5.24 23.93 -27.27
CA GLU A 179 -3.89 23.39 -27.07
C GLU A 179 -3.87 22.27 -26.00
N GLY A 180 -3.73 21.02 -26.44
CA GLY A 180 -3.34 19.89 -25.59
C GLY A 180 -4.40 18.82 -25.28
N LYS A 181 -5.64 18.91 -25.77
CA LYS A 181 -6.61 17.79 -25.67
C LYS A 181 -6.80 17.13 -27.04
N GLU A 182 -6.13 15.99 -27.27
CA GLU A 182 -6.43 15.12 -28.41
C GLU A 182 -7.89 14.62 -28.29
N GLU A 183 -8.77 15.13 -29.16
CA GLU A 183 -10.16 14.75 -29.16
C GLU A 183 -10.33 13.25 -29.47
N GLY A 184 -11.05 12.53 -28.61
CA GLY A 184 -11.28 11.10 -28.74
C GLY A 184 -10.23 10.19 -28.10
N VAL A 185 -9.15 10.74 -27.56
CA VAL A 185 -8.16 9.97 -26.79
C VAL A 185 -8.55 9.98 -25.31
N VAL A 186 -8.59 8.80 -24.70
CA VAL A 186 -8.97 8.62 -23.29
C VAL A 186 -7.92 7.84 -22.52
N ASP A 187 -7.56 8.32 -21.33
CA ASP A 187 -6.71 7.57 -20.39
C ASP A 187 -7.54 6.49 -19.68
N LEU A 188 -7.48 5.26 -20.17
CA LEU A 188 -8.20 4.14 -19.56
C LEU A 188 -7.80 3.87 -18.11
N VAL A 189 -6.57 4.19 -17.69
CA VAL A 189 -6.15 4.02 -16.29
C VAL A 189 -6.97 4.95 -15.39
N GLN A 190 -7.14 6.21 -15.79
CA GLN A 190 -7.98 7.16 -15.08
C GLN A 190 -9.45 6.70 -15.04
N TRP A 191 -10.00 6.27 -16.16
CA TRP A 191 -11.41 5.85 -16.24
C TRP A 191 -11.70 4.59 -15.42
N LEU A 192 -10.78 3.63 -15.40
CA LEU A 192 -10.88 2.44 -14.54
C LEU A 192 -10.77 2.81 -13.06
N ASN A 193 -9.93 3.78 -12.70
CA ASN A 193 -9.88 4.31 -11.35
C ASN A 193 -11.22 4.95 -10.97
N PHE A 194 -11.83 5.77 -11.84
CA PHE A 194 -13.15 6.37 -11.60
C PHE A 194 -14.23 5.31 -11.36
N LEU A 195 -14.29 4.29 -12.21
CA LEU A 195 -15.21 3.17 -12.04
C LEU A 195 -14.99 2.48 -10.69
N THR A 196 -13.73 2.25 -10.32
CA THR A 196 -13.38 1.58 -9.05
C THR A 196 -13.79 2.41 -7.84
N PHE A 197 -13.50 3.72 -7.82
CA PHE A 197 -13.83 4.59 -6.69
C PHE A 197 -15.34 4.79 -6.55
N ASP A 198 -16.08 4.97 -7.64
CA ASP A 198 -17.54 5.11 -7.58
C ASP A 198 -18.21 3.80 -7.14
N THR A 199 -17.74 2.67 -7.66
CA THR A 199 -18.24 1.34 -7.30
C THR A 199 -17.99 1.03 -5.82
N ILE A 200 -16.74 1.18 -5.35
CA ILE A 200 -16.40 0.90 -3.95
C ILE A 200 -17.07 1.91 -3.02
N GLY A 201 -17.16 3.18 -3.42
CA GLY A 201 -17.85 4.22 -2.65
C GLY A 201 -19.32 3.86 -2.42
N ASP A 202 -20.01 3.43 -3.46
CA ASP A 202 -21.42 3.02 -3.37
C ASP A 202 -21.60 1.73 -2.57
N LEU A 203 -20.75 0.72 -2.77
CA LEU A 203 -20.82 -0.54 -2.03
C LEU A 203 -20.47 -0.39 -0.54
N ALA A 204 -19.53 0.49 -0.18
CA ALA A 204 -19.06 0.67 1.18
C ALA A 204 -19.87 1.70 1.97
N PHE A 205 -20.26 2.81 1.33
CA PHE A 205 -20.89 3.96 1.98
C PHE A 205 -22.32 4.24 1.51
N GLY A 206 -22.82 3.50 0.50
CA GLY A 206 -24.14 3.73 -0.09
C GLY A 206 -24.25 5.04 -0.89
N SER A 207 -23.11 5.67 -1.21
CA SER A 207 -23.03 6.86 -2.04
C SER A 207 -21.77 6.82 -2.91
N PRO A 208 -21.89 6.96 -4.24
CA PRO A 208 -20.74 7.06 -5.10
C PRO A 208 -20.01 8.39 -4.89
N VAL A 209 -18.70 8.41 -5.18
CA VAL A 209 -17.88 9.63 -5.15
C VAL A 209 -18.28 10.59 -6.28
N GLY A 210 -18.78 10.04 -7.40
CA GLY A 210 -19.30 10.76 -8.56
C GLY A 210 -18.24 11.08 -9.62
N CYS A 211 -17.17 10.30 -9.66
CA CYS A 211 -16.00 10.49 -10.52
C CYS A 211 -16.35 10.28 -11.99
N LEU A 212 -17.16 9.26 -12.30
CA LEU A 212 -17.59 8.94 -13.67
C LEU A 212 -18.43 10.08 -14.29
N ARG A 213 -19.25 10.76 -13.47
CA ARG A 213 -20.14 11.82 -13.95
C ARG A 213 -19.45 13.16 -14.11
N LYS A 214 -18.54 13.50 -13.18
CA LYS A 214 -17.96 14.84 -13.09
C LYS A 214 -16.71 15.04 -13.96
N ASP A 215 -16.21 14.00 -14.63
CA ASP A 215 -15.05 14.04 -15.54
C ASP A 215 -13.77 14.65 -14.94
N HIS A 216 -13.66 14.64 -13.62
CA HIS A 216 -12.46 15.07 -12.92
C HIS A 216 -12.18 14.17 -11.74
N ARG A 217 -10.88 13.92 -11.50
CA ARG A 217 -10.43 13.33 -10.24
C ARG A 217 -10.76 14.33 -9.14
N SER A 218 -11.58 13.90 -8.19
CA SER A 218 -11.70 14.65 -6.93
C SER A 218 -10.32 14.66 -6.27
N ARG A 219 -9.90 15.79 -5.69
CA ARG A 219 -8.67 15.89 -4.90
C ARG A 219 -8.56 14.79 -3.84
N TYR A 220 -9.71 14.33 -3.32
CA TYR A 220 -9.80 13.19 -2.42
C TYR A 220 -9.16 11.91 -3.00
N ILE A 221 -9.38 11.59 -4.28
CA ILE A 221 -8.82 10.40 -4.93
C ILE A 221 -7.30 10.51 -5.06
N ASP A 222 -6.79 11.68 -5.46
CA ASP A 222 -5.36 11.89 -5.62
C ASP A 222 -4.64 11.70 -4.29
N VAL A 223 -5.26 12.17 -3.20
CA VAL A 223 -4.77 12.01 -1.83
C VAL A 223 -4.70 10.54 -1.42
N VAL A 224 -5.67 9.69 -1.82
CA VAL A 224 -5.60 8.23 -1.54
C VAL A 224 -4.31 7.62 -2.11
N PHE A 225 -3.92 7.96 -3.33
CA PHE A 225 -2.65 7.48 -3.91
C PHE A 225 -1.43 8.04 -3.19
N SER A 226 -1.49 9.30 -2.75
CA SER A 226 -0.44 9.89 -1.91
C SER A 226 -0.27 9.17 -0.58
N LEU A 227 -1.37 8.74 0.07
CA LEU A 227 -1.30 7.96 1.31
C LEU A 227 -0.60 6.61 1.12
N VAL A 228 -0.80 5.95 -0.01
CA VAL A 228 -0.07 4.71 -0.33
C VAL A 228 1.44 4.97 -0.42
N LYS A 229 1.86 6.06 -1.08
CA LYS A 229 3.27 6.44 -1.16
C LYS A 229 3.86 6.78 0.22
N ILE A 230 3.11 7.53 1.03
CA ILE A 230 3.49 7.87 2.41
C ILE A 230 3.69 6.61 3.25
N SER A 231 2.80 5.62 3.13
CA SER A 231 2.93 4.36 3.84
C SER A 231 4.23 3.63 3.51
N ASN A 232 4.71 3.74 2.26
CA ASN A 232 5.98 3.15 1.85
C ASN A 232 7.17 3.85 2.53
N HIS A 233 7.15 5.18 2.61
CA HIS A 233 8.18 5.94 3.33
C HIS A 233 8.20 5.64 4.83
N PHE A 234 7.03 5.53 5.47
CA PHE A 234 6.94 5.13 6.88
C PHE A 234 7.50 3.72 7.10
N ARG A 235 7.16 2.77 6.24
CA ARG A 235 7.68 1.40 6.29
C ARG A 235 9.20 1.35 6.14
N ALA A 236 9.77 2.16 5.24
CA ALA A 236 11.22 2.29 5.10
C ALA A 236 11.89 2.85 6.36
N ALA A 237 11.34 3.93 6.94
CA ALA A 237 11.88 4.55 8.15
C ALA A 237 11.82 3.62 9.37
N ARG A 238 10.76 2.81 9.52
CA ARG A 238 10.56 1.84 10.61
C ARG A 238 11.57 0.68 10.62
N ARG A 239 12.36 0.50 9.56
CA ARG A 239 13.45 -0.49 9.53
C ARG A 239 14.68 -0.06 10.34
N PHE A 240 14.74 1.20 10.78
CA PHE A 240 15.83 1.74 11.58
C PHE A 240 15.44 1.87 13.04
N PRO A 241 16.38 1.70 14.00
CA PRO A 241 16.11 1.95 15.41
C PRO A 241 15.98 3.44 15.72
N SER A 242 15.31 3.75 16.82
CA SER A 242 15.27 5.09 17.42
C SER A 242 16.68 5.56 17.83
N PRO A 243 17.04 6.85 17.66
CA PRO A 243 16.22 7.97 17.18
C PRO A 243 16.22 8.15 15.64
N LEU A 244 17.05 7.40 14.91
CA LEU A 244 17.18 7.53 13.45
C LEU A 244 15.85 7.33 12.74
N GLN A 245 15.02 6.41 13.23
CA GLN A 245 13.65 6.23 12.76
C GLN A 245 12.86 7.55 12.69
N GLN A 246 12.84 8.33 13.78
CA GLN A 246 12.06 9.57 13.87
C GLN A 246 12.58 10.63 12.92
N ILE A 247 13.91 10.75 12.81
CA ILE A 247 14.56 11.68 11.88
C ILE A 247 14.18 11.33 10.44
N LEU A 248 14.24 10.05 10.07
CA LEU A 248 13.90 9.59 8.72
C LEU A 248 12.42 9.77 8.39
N MET A 249 11.51 9.56 9.34
CA MET A 249 10.07 9.82 9.13
C MET A 249 9.82 11.29 8.75
N ILE A 250 10.55 12.23 9.36
CA ILE A 250 10.39 13.66 9.04
C ILE A 250 11.13 14.02 7.74
N ALA A 251 12.32 13.48 7.53
CA ALA A 251 13.23 13.90 6.45
C ALA A 251 12.96 13.24 5.09
N VAL A 252 12.49 11.99 5.06
CA VAL A 252 12.37 11.20 3.82
C VAL A 252 11.04 11.44 3.10
N ILE A 253 10.00 11.90 3.81
CA ILE A 253 8.68 12.15 3.21
C ILE A 253 8.68 13.51 2.47
N PRO A 254 8.41 13.54 1.15
CA PRO A 254 8.26 14.77 0.37
C PRO A 254 7.19 15.71 0.93
N TRP A 255 7.41 17.02 0.82
CA TRP A 255 6.49 18.05 1.33
C TRP A 255 5.08 17.94 0.76
N GLY A 256 4.92 17.73 -0.56
CA GLY A 256 3.60 17.60 -1.18
C GLY A 256 2.78 16.43 -0.62
N LEU A 257 3.44 15.34 -0.22
CA LEU A 257 2.76 14.22 0.43
C LEU A 257 2.31 14.56 1.85
N LYS A 258 3.07 15.39 2.58
CA LYS A 258 2.66 15.88 3.91
C LYS A 258 1.41 16.77 3.81
N ASP A 259 1.36 17.63 2.80
CA ASP A 259 0.20 18.49 2.55
C ASP A 259 -1.05 17.67 2.24
N ASP A 260 -0.92 16.61 1.43
CA ASP A 260 -2.01 15.67 1.14
C ASP A 260 -2.48 14.93 2.39
N TYR A 261 -1.55 14.52 3.26
CA TYR A 261 -1.90 13.91 4.55
C TYR A 261 -2.68 14.87 5.44
N HIS A 262 -2.26 16.14 5.53
CA HIS A 262 -2.98 17.16 6.28
C HIS A 262 -4.37 17.45 5.69
N PHE A 263 -4.47 17.48 4.36
CA PHE A 263 -5.75 17.61 3.68
C PHE A 263 -6.69 16.44 4.05
N GLN A 264 -6.20 15.20 4.04
CA GLN A 264 -6.99 14.01 4.39
C GLN A 264 -7.57 14.11 5.81
N ILE A 265 -6.74 14.49 6.79
CA ILE A 265 -7.16 14.63 8.19
C ILE A 265 -8.28 15.66 8.28
N LYS A 266 -8.06 16.86 7.72
CA LYS A 266 -9.04 17.94 7.75
C LYS A 266 -10.34 17.55 7.05
N PHE A 267 -10.26 16.92 5.88
CA PHE A 267 -11.43 16.45 5.14
C PHE A 267 -12.23 15.42 5.93
N SER A 268 -11.55 14.50 6.62
CA SER A 268 -12.19 13.48 7.47
C SER A 268 -12.91 14.13 8.66
N GLU A 269 -12.26 15.07 9.35
CA GLU A 269 -12.85 15.82 10.48
C GLU A 269 -14.06 16.65 10.07
N GLU A 270 -14.02 17.29 8.89
CA GLU A 270 -15.15 18.04 8.36
C GLU A 270 -16.32 17.13 7.98
N THR A 271 -16.04 15.98 7.35
CA THR A 271 -17.07 15.02 6.94
C THR A 271 -17.78 14.40 8.15
N ASP A 272 -17.02 13.93 9.14
CA ASP A 272 -17.57 13.37 10.40
C ASP A 272 -18.46 14.38 11.14
N ARG A 273 -18.06 15.66 11.16
CA ARG A 273 -18.87 16.73 11.74
C ARG A 273 -20.17 16.95 10.99
N THR A 274 -20.17 16.80 9.66
CA THR A 274 -21.35 17.02 8.83
C THR A 274 -22.34 15.86 8.96
N ASP A 275 -21.86 14.62 9.07
CA ASP A 275 -22.68 13.43 9.29
C ASP A 275 -23.26 13.35 10.70
N LEU A 276 -22.61 13.94 11.72
CA LEU A 276 -23.21 14.11 13.05
C LEU A 276 -24.48 14.98 13.02
N TYR A 277 -24.63 15.88 12.04
CA TYR A 277 -25.85 16.67 11.83
C TYR A 277 -26.89 15.96 10.94
N LEU A 278 -26.49 14.92 10.18
CA LEU A 278 -27.37 14.10 9.35
C LEU A 278 -27.76 12.78 10.03
N SER A 279 -27.91 12.80 11.36
CA SER A 279 -28.55 11.72 12.12
C SER A 279 -29.80 11.21 11.39
N PHE A 280 -29.72 9.94 10.98
CA PHE A 280 -30.66 9.20 10.14
C PHE A 280 -32.14 9.59 10.35
N PRO A 281 -32.90 9.99 9.30
CA PRO A 281 -34.34 9.95 9.39
C PRO A 281 -34.72 8.48 9.56
N SER A 282 -35.28 8.13 10.73
CA SER A 282 -35.79 6.79 10.99
C SER A 282 -36.69 6.37 9.81
N ARG A 283 -36.29 5.35 9.05
CA ARG A 283 -37.20 4.72 8.08
C ARG A 283 -38.36 4.16 8.89
N ARG A 284 -39.51 4.85 8.84
CA ARG A 284 -40.79 4.34 9.33
C ARG A 284 -40.95 2.91 8.83
N LYS A 285 -41.02 1.95 9.76
CA LYS A 285 -41.44 0.58 9.47
C LYS A 285 -42.79 0.65 8.77
N LYS A 286 -42.83 0.40 7.45
CA LYS A 286 -44.08 -0.01 6.81
C LYS A 286 -44.37 -1.42 7.34
N LYS A 287 -45.36 -1.50 8.24
CA LYS A 287 -46.01 -2.76 8.58
C LYS A 287 -46.64 -3.30 7.31
N PHE A 288 -46.27 -4.52 6.94
CA PHE A 288 -47.20 -5.48 6.35
C PHE A 288 -47.46 -6.52 7.43
#